data_AF-A0A8T4SHI9-F1
#
_entry.id   AF-A0A8T4SHI9-F1
#
_cell.length_a   1.000
_cell.length_b   1.000
_cell.length_c   1.000
_cell.angle_alpha   90.00
_cell.angle_beta   90.00
_cell.angle_gamma   90.00
#
_symmetry.space_group_name_H-M   'P 1'
#
loop_
_entity.id
_entity.type
_entity.pdbx_description
1 polymer ?
#
loop_
_entity_poly.entity_id
_entity_poly.type
_entity_poly.pdbx_seq_one_letter_code
_entity_poly.pdbx_strand_id
1 'polypeptide(L)' 'MATTIQISDGTKQLLERAKAEEDASSYDEVIKKLLQKYTNVPKTMFGCGKGMKSWSKKDRMMLNEL' A
#
# COMPACT_ATOMS: atom_id res chain seq x y z
N MET A 1 3.17 -15.58 -4.84
CA MET A 1 3.71 -16.59 -3.89
C MET A 1 3.14 -16.30 -2.53
N ALA A 2 2.70 -17.31 -1.79
CA ALA A 2 2.21 -17.15 -0.43
C ALA A 2 3.37 -17.30 0.55
N THR A 3 3.42 -16.44 1.57
CA THR A 3 4.39 -16.52 2.66
C THR A 3 3.63 -16.80 3.95
N THR A 4 4.02 -17.86 4.66
CA THR A 4 3.40 -18.20 5.94
C THR A 4 4.03 -17.38 7.04
N ILE A 5 3.20 -16.65 7.79
CA ILE A 5 3.59 -15.95 9.02
C ILE A 5 2.89 -16.62 10.20
N GLN A 6 3.61 -16.78 11.31
CA GLN A 6 3.02 -17.24 12.56
C GLN A 6 2.50 -16.02 13.33
N ILE A 7 1.25 -16.07 13.77
CA ILE A 7 0.60 -15.02 14.54
C ILE A 7 -0.11 -15.63 15.74
N SER A 8 -0.36 -14.83 16.78
CA SER A 8 -1.16 -15.28 17.91
C SER A 8 -2.65 -15.34 17.56
N ASP A 9 -3.41 -16.14 18.32
CA ASP A 9 -4.86 -16.26 18.14
C ASP A 9 -5.57 -14.91 18.32
N GLY A 10 -5.10 -14.08 19.25
CA GLY A 10 -5.64 -12.74 19.46
C GLY A 10 -5.46 -11.85 18.23
N THR A 11 -4.29 -11.90 17.58
CA THR A 11 -4.04 -11.15 16.33
C THR A 11 -4.91 -11.68 15.18
N LYS A 12 -5.12 -13.00 15.09
CA LYS A 12 -6.03 -13.59 14.09
C LYS A 12 -7.47 -13.08 14.26
N GLN A 13 -7.99 -13.03 15.49
CA GLN A 13 -9.34 -12.49 15.75
C GLN A 13 -9.48 -11.02 15.35
N LEU A 14 -8.45 -10.21 15.59
CA LEU A 14 -8.43 -8.82 15.16
C LEU A 14 -8.43 -8.70 13.63
N LEU A 15 -7.67 -9.54 12.93
CA LEU A 15 -7.65 -9.59 11.47
C LEU A 15 -9.00 -10.01 10.88
N GLU A 16 -9.73 -10.93 11.51
CA GLU A 16 -11.08 -11.32 11.09
C GLU A 16 -12.08 -10.18 11.24
N ARG A 17 -12.05 -9.45 12.36
CA ARG A 17 -12.88 -8.25 12.54
C ARG A 17 -12.56 -7.18 11.52
N ALA A 18 -11.28 -6.88 11.33
CA ALA A 18 -10.83 -5.91 10.33
C ALA A 18 -11.22 -6.32 8.91
N LYS A 19 -11.22 -7.63 8.60
CA LYS A 19 -11.68 -8.15 7.30
C LYS A 19 -13.17 -7.88 7.07
N ALA A 20 -14.00 -8.05 8.10
CA ALA A 20 -15.44 -7.80 8.03
C ALA A 20 -15.76 -6.30 7.91
N GLU A 21 -15.05 -5.43 8.64
CA GLU A 21 -15.25 -3.98 8.58
C GLU A 21 -14.84 -3.37 7.23
N GLU A 22 -13.78 -3.90 6.61
CA GLU A 22 -13.21 -3.38 5.36
C GLU A 22 -13.74 -4.08 4.10
N ASP A 23 -14.69 -5.02 4.25
CA ASP A 23 -15.24 -5.90 3.22
C ASP A 23 -14.15 -6.49 2.31
N ALA A 24 -13.06 -6.93 2.93
CA ALA A 24 -11.85 -7.35 2.23
C ALA A 24 -11.91 -8.84 1.87
N SER A 25 -11.42 -9.21 0.69
CA SER A 25 -11.44 -10.59 0.23
C SER A 25 -10.35 -11.44 0.89
N SER A 26 -9.21 -10.83 1.23
CA SER A 26 -8.04 -11.50 1.83
C SER A 26 -7.43 -10.72 3.00
N TYR A 27 -6.78 -11.44 3.93
CA TYR A 27 -5.98 -10.80 4.98
C TYR A 27 -4.84 -9.94 4.41
N ASP A 28 -4.30 -10.30 3.24
CA ASP A 28 -3.29 -9.48 2.56
C ASP A 28 -3.82 -8.08 2.19
N GLU A 29 -5.09 -7.99 1.80
CA GLU A 29 -5.72 -6.70 1.47
C GLU A 29 -5.93 -5.87 2.72
N VAL A 30 -6.38 -6.51 3.81
CA VAL A 30 -6.52 -5.85 5.12
C VAL A 30 -5.18 -5.32 5.59
N ILE A 31 -4.13 -6.14 5.57
CA ILE A 31 -2.77 -5.75 5.99
C ILE A 31 -2.26 -4.60 5.11
N LYS A 32 -2.43 -4.66 3.78
CA LYS A 32 -2.02 -3.58 2.88
C LYS A 32 -2.75 -2.27 3.16
N LYS A 33 -4.08 -2.31 3.36
CA LYS A 33 -4.86 -1.11 3.69
C LYS A 33 -4.44 -0.52 5.04
N LEU A 34 -4.26 -1.36 6.06
CA LEU A 34 -3.78 -0.91 7.38
C LEU A 34 -2.39 -0.29 7.29
N LEU A 35 -1.47 -0.91 6.56
CA LEU A 35 -0.13 -0.36 6.33
C LEU A 35 -0.19 0.95 5.55
N GLN A 36 -1.05 1.09 4.54
CA GLN A 36 -1.24 2.36 3.83
C GLN A 36 -1.76 3.47 4.76
N LYS A 37 -2.74 3.17 5.63
CA LYS A 37 -3.25 4.12 6.64
C LYS A 37 -2.17 4.51 7.66
N TYR A 38 -1.38 3.54 8.12
CA TYR A 38 -0.37 3.76 9.16
C TYR A 38 0.89 4.47 8.65
N THR A 39 1.38 4.09 7.47
CA THR A 39 2.66 4.58 6.94
C THR A 39 2.51 5.87 6.12
N ASN A 40 1.29 6.30 5.81
CA ASN A 40 1.00 7.41 4.89
C ASN A 40 1.76 7.29 3.55
N VAL A 41 2.14 6.06 3.17
CA VAL A 41 2.91 5.78 1.98
C VAL A 41 1.95 5.82 0.80
N PRO A 42 2.13 6.75 -0.15
CA PRO A 42 1.29 6.83 -1.32
C PRO A 42 1.34 5.51 -2.09
N LYS A 43 0.21 5.16 -2.74
CA LYS A 43 0.00 3.95 -3.54
C LYS A 43 1.08 3.71 -4.61
N THR A 44 1.91 4.71 -4.88
CA THR A 44 3.05 4.69 -5.78
C THR A 44 4.28 5.29 -5.09
N MET A 45 5.40 4.56 -5.07
CA MET A 45 6.72 5.10 -4.72
C MET A 45 7.34 5.98 -5.82
N PHE A 46 6.62 6.20 -6.93
CA PHE A 46 7.00 7.19 -7.95
C PHE A 46 7.06 8.59 -7.31
N GLY A 47 8.27 9.11 -7.14
CA GLY A 47 8.54 10.43 -6.56
C GLY A 47 8.83 10.45 -5.06
N CYS A 48 8.96 9.30 -4.39
CA CYS A 48 9.24 9.25 -2.94
C CYS A 48 10.75 9.32 -2.60
N GLY A 49 11.59 9.82 -3.52
CA GLY A 49 12.95 10.23 -3.18
C GLY A 49 12.92 11.58 -2.48
N LYS A 50 13.60 11.72 -1.32
CA LYS A 50 13.79 13.03 -0.66
C LYS A 50 14.35 14.03 -1.69
N GLY A 51 13.50 14.96 -2.13
CA GLY A 51 13.85 16.02 -3.09
C GLY A 51 13.15 15.96 -4.46
N MET A 52 12.39 14.91 -4.78
CA MET A 52 11.66 14.84 -6.05
C MET A 52 10.25 15.42 -5.93
N LYS A 53 9.94 16.42 -6.77
CA LYS A 53 8.58 16.94 -6.95
C LYS A 53 7.78 15.97 -7.82
N SER A 54 6.46 15.93 -7.60
CA SER A 54 5.54 15.21 -8.48
C SER A 54 5.67 15.73 -9.92
N TRP A 55 5.69 14.81 -10.88
CA TRP A 55 5.81 15.16 -12.30
C TRP A 55 4.60 16.00 -12.72
N SER A 56 4.86 17.22 -13.19
CA SER A 56 3.85 18.09 -13.77
C SER A 56 3.52 17.65 -15.20
N LYS A 57 2.40 18.13 -15.76
CA LYS A 57 2.04 17.89 -17.17
C LYS A 57 3.13 18.35 -18.15
N LYS A 58 3.96 19.33 -17.80
CA LYS A 58 5.06 19.82 -18.64
C LYS A 58 6.22 18.83 -18.72
N ASP A 59 6.48 18.08 -17.64
CA ASP A 59 7.60 17.14 -17.59
C ASP A 59 7.37 15.92 -18.48
N ARG A 60 6.11 15.60 -18.80
CA ARG A 60 5.75 14.51 -19.73
C ARG A 60 6.09 14.81 -21.20
N MET A 61 6.34 16.08 -21.55
CA MET A 61 6.56 16.48 -22.94
C MET A 61 8.00 16.23 -23.41
N MET A 62 8.93 15.98 -22.49
CA MET A 62 10.37 15.81 -22.78
C MET A 62 10.77 14.38 -23.18
N LEU A 63 9.86 13.40 -23.12
CA LEU A 63 10.18 11.99 -23.37
C LEU A 63 10.09 11.59 -24.86
N ASN A 64 9.60 12.48 -25.73
CA ASN A 64 9.31 12.14 -27.13
C ASN A 64 10.35 12.66 -28.14
N GLU A 65 11.53 13.13 -27.70
CA GLU A 65 12.58 13.66 -28.59
C GLU A 65 13.96 12.98 -28.38
N LEU A 66 14.00 11.68 -28.04
CA LEU A 66 15.24 10.89 -28.07
C LEU A 66 15.03 9.56 -28.79
#